data_AF-A0A9D8QLC1-F1
#
_entry.id   AF-A0A9D8QLC1-F1
#
_cell.length_a   1.000
_cell.length_b   1.000
_cell.length_c   1.000
_cell.angle_alpha   90.00
_cell.angle_beta   90.00
_cell.angle_gamma   90.00
#
_symmetry.space_group_name_H-M   'P 1'
#
loop_
_entity.id
_entity.type
_entity.pdbx_description
1 polymer ?
#
loop_
_entity_poly.entity_id
_entity_poly.type
_entity_poly.pdbx_seq_one_letter_code
_entity_poly.pdbx_strand_id
1 'polypeptide(L)'
;DGDGSIDAMVGVVKKTRFHRELGRRLFIFKNYRGKVRPLWMGSKLGGELVDFRFLEGGFIRALETGSDEQYTITDYQWEEFGMVFARFIEKKIIQKDIAYEKFIRDSAGPADEHHEPGTATR
;
A
#
# COMPACT_ATOMS: atom_id res chain seq x y z
N ASP A 1 4.40 -10.69 -5.79
CA ASP A 1 5.79 -10.67 -6.31
C ASP A 1 5.86 -10.80 -7.85
N GLY A 2 4.73 -10.67 -8.55
CA GLY A 2 4.70 -10.75 -10.02
C GLY A 2 4.66 -12.18 -10.57
N ASP A 3 4.46 -13.20 -9.71
CA ASP A 3 4.39 -14.61 -10.12
C ASP A 3 3.05 -15.03 -10.78
N GLY A 4 2.11 -14.09 -10.92
CA GLY A 4 0.77 -14.32 -11.48
C GLY A 4 -0.22 -14.93 -10.48
N SER A 5 0.18 -15.16 -9.23
CA SER A 5 -0.68 -15.60 -8.14
C SER A 5 -1.36 -14.41 -7.47
N ILE A 6 -2.61 -14.61 -7.03
CA ILE A 6 -3.32 -13.61 -6.22
C ILE A 6 -2.84 -13.75 -4.77
N ASP A 7 -2.10 -12.75 -4.32
CA ASP A 7 -1.68 -12.60 -2.93
C ASP A 7 -2.69 -11.79 -2.11
N ALA A 8 -2.59 -11.88 -0.79
CA ALA A 8 -3.44 -11.14 0.14
C ALA A 8 -2.61 -10.12 0.93
N MET A 9 -3.10 -8.88 0.97
CA MET A 9 -2.59 -7.81 1.82
C MET A 9 -3.62 -7.48 2.91
N VAL A 10 -3.19 -7.49 4.17
CA VAL A 10 -4.10 -7.38 5.31
C VAL A 10 -3.59 -6.34 6.30
N GLY A 11 -4.43 -5.34 6.58
CA GLY A 11 -4.24 -4.44 7.72
C GLY A 11 -4.59 -5.14 9.03
N VAL A 12 -3.66 -5.14 9.99
CA VAL A 12 -3.84 -5.78 11.31
C VAL A 12 -3.52 -4.83 12.45
N VAL A 13 -4.18 -5.02 13.59
CA VAL A 13 -3.84 -4.36 14.87
C VAL A 13 -3.23 -5.43 15.78
N LYS A 14 -1.89 -5.50 15.85
CA LYS A 14 -1.22 -6.62 16.55
C LYS A 14 0.18 -6.27 17.05
N LYS A 15 0.57 -6.79 18.21
CA LYS A 15 1.98 -6.80 18.67
C LYS A 15 2.80 -7.80 17.82
N THR A 16 4.03 -7.47 17.47
CA THR A 16 4.96 -8.42 16.82
C THR A 16 6.12 -8.80 17.74
N ARG A 17 6.82 -9.89 17.41
CA ARG A 17 7.96 -10.38 18.21
C ARG A 17 9.01 -9.30 18.48
N PHE A 18 9.27 -8.48 17.46
CA PHE A 18 10.29 -7.43 17.49
C PHE A 18 9.74 -6.02 17.76
N HIS A 19 8.40 -5.85 17.79
CA HIS A 19 7.74 -4.59 18.11
C HIS A 19 6.55 -4.83 19.03
N ARG A 20 6.79 -4.74 20.34
CA ARG A 20 5.85 -5.18 21.40
C ARG A 20 4.68 -4.23 21.67
N GLU A 21 4.69 -3.04 21.07
CA GLU A 21 3.57 -2.11 21.12
C GLU A 21 2.44 -2.57 20.19
N LEU A 22 1.19 -2.43 20.65
CA LEU A 22 0.04 -2.64 19.78
C LEU A 22 -0.01 -1.51 18.75
N GLY A 23 -0.34 -1.82 17.51
CA GLY A 23 -0.42 -0.81 16.45
C GLY A 23 -0.87 -1.40 15.13
N ARG A 24 -1.22 -0.52 14.20
CA ARG A 24 -1.65 -0.87 12.84
C ARG A 24 -0.45 -1.26 11.98
N ARG A 25 -0.58 -2.35 11.24
CA ARG A 25 0.49 -2.96 10.43
C ARG A 25 -0.06 -3.56 9.16
N LEU A 26 0.79 -3.65 8.14
CA LEU A 26 0.50 -4.35 6.91
C LEU A 26 1.17 -5.72 6.95
N PHE A 27 0.38 -6.78 6.78
CA PHE A 27 0.88 -8.15 6.53
C PHE A 27 0.58 -8.56 5.09
N ILE A 28 1.52 -9.27 4.49
CA ILE A 28 1.41 -9.78 3.12
C ILE A 28 1.51 -11.30 3.19
N PHE A 29 0.54 -11.97 2.57
CA PHE A 29 0.47 -13.41 2.49
C PHE A 29 0.44 -13.82 1.03
N LYS A 30 1.26 -14.81 0.69
CA LYS A 30 1.21 -15.41 -0.63
C LYS A 30 0.23 -16.57 -0.69
N ASN A 31 -0.44 -16.72 -1.83
CA ASN A 31 -1.16 -17.95 -2.13
C ASN A 31 -0.19 -18.96 -2.74
N TYR A 32 0.15 -19.98 -1.96
CA TYR A 32 1.00 -21.07 -2.40
C TYR A 32 0.20 -22.37 -2.49
N ARG A 33 -0.19 -22.74 -3.71
CA ARG A 33 -0.96 -23.97 -4.02
C ARG A 33 -2.26 -24.05 -3.20
N GLY A 34 -3.03 -22.96 -3.16
CA GLY A 34 -4.29 -22.87 -2.42
C GLY A 34 -4.11 -22.72 -0.90
N LYS A 35 -2.88 -22.52 -0.42
CA LYS A 35 -2.58 -22.30 1.01
C LYS A 35 -2.05 -20.90 1.23
N VAL A 36 -2.61 -20.22 2.23
CA VAL A 36 -2.12 -18.92 2.68
C VAL A 36 -0.80 -19.11 3.43
N ARG A 37 0.28 -18.46 2.95
CA ARG A 37 1.59 -18.49 3.59
C ARG A 37 2.08 -17.06 3.87
N PRO A 38 2.64 -16.77 5.05
CA PRO A 38 3.17 -15.44 5.32
C PRO A 38 4.34 -15.17 4.38
N LEU A 39 4.27 -14.06 3.65
CA LEU A 39 5.35 -13.54 2.82
C LEU A 39 6.09 -12.44 3.58
N TRP A 40 5.34 -11.53 4.21
CA TRP A 40 5.89 -10.47 5.04
C TRP A 40 5.00 -10.15 6.23
N MET A 41 5.57 -10.17 7.43
CA MET A 41 4.89 -9.87 8.69
C MET A 41 5.62 -8.73 9.41
N GLY A 42 5.83 -7.63 8.69
CA GLY A 42 6.67 -6.52 9.11
C GLY A 42 6.24 -5.86 10.44
N SER A 43 7.18 -5.14 11.04
CA SER A 43 6.96 -4.36 12.26
C SER A 43 6.22 -3.05 11.98
N LYS A 44 6.79 -2.20 11.11
CA LYS A 44 6.30 -0.88 10.66
C LYS A 44 6.79 -0.62 9.22
N LEU A 45 6.11 0.27 8.51
CA LEU A 45 6.67 0.92 7.31
C LEU A 45 7.57 2.08 7.79
N GLY A 46 7.40 3.29 7.27
CA GLY A 46 8.08 4.48 7.80
C GLY A 46 7.45 4.97 9.09
N GLY A 47 6.12 5.11 9.10
CA GLY A 47 5.33 5.61 10.22
C GLY A 47 4.37 4.56 10.81
N GLU A 48 3.46 5.02 11.67
CA GLU A 48 2.30 4.20 12.03
C GLU A 48 1.32 4.16 10.86
N LEU A 49 0.99 2.95 10.41
CA LEU A 49 0.08 2.75 9.30
C LEU A 49 -1.32 3.26 9.64
N VAL A 50 -1.88 4.12 8.79
CA VAL A 50 -3.27 4.56 8.90
C VAL A 50 -4.14 3.79 7.92
N ASP A 51 -3.73 3.72 6.66
CA ASP A 51 -4.41 3.03 5.57
C ASP A 51 -3.42 2.67 4.45
N PHE A 52 -3.77 1.77 3.54
CA PHE A 52 -2.93 1.42 2.39
C PHE A 52 -3.75 0.95 1.19
N ARG A 53 -3.12 0.97 0.02
CA ARG A 53 -3.64 0.38 -1.21
C ARG A 53 -2.50 -0.18 -2.05
N PHE A 54 -2.82 -1.18 -2.85
CA PHE A 54 -1.94 -1.65 -3.91
C PHE A 54 -2.17 -0.82 -5.18
N LEU A 55 -1.10 -0.49 -5.88
CA LEU A 55 -1.12 0.21 -7.16
C LEU A 55 -0.53 -0.68 -8.24
N GLU A 56 -0.87 -0.39 -9.50
CA GLU A 56 -0.15 -0.96 -10.64
C GLU A 56 1.36 -0.70 -10.53
N GLY A 57 2.15 -1.61 -11.11
CA GLY A 57 3.61 -1.56 -11.03
C GLY A 57 4.18 -2.11 -9.71
N GLY A 58 3.36 -2.67 -8.82
CA GLY A 58 3.84 -3.34 -7.61
C GLY A 58 4.08 -2.42 -6.42
N PHE A 59 3.56 -1.18 -6.49
CA PHE A 59 3.69 -0.23 -5.39
C PHE A 59 2.59 -0.41 -4.35
N ILE A 60 2.95 -0.16 -3.10
CA ILE A 60 2.02 0.00 -1.99
C ILE A 60 2.04 1.47 -1.60
N ARG A 61 0.91 2.14 -1.78
CA ARG A 61 0.73 3.50 -1.28
C ARG A 61 0.13 3.43 0.11
N ALA A 62 0.86 3.94 1.09
CA ALA A 62 0.45 3.99 2.48
C ALA A 62 0.14 5.43 2.90
N LEU A 63 -0.98 5.59 3.62
CA LEU A 63 -1.22 6.74 4.48
C LEU A 63 -0.64 6.40 5.85
N GLU A 64 0.27 7.21 6.34
CA GLU A 64 0.99 6.98 7.59
C GLU A 64 0.90 8.22 8.49
N THR A 65 1.05 8.01 9.80
CA THR A 65 1.17 9.10 10.78
C THR A 65 2.43 8.94 11.62
N GLY A 66 3.07 10.07 11.94
CA GLY A 66 4.24 10.15 12.81
C GLY A 66 3.88 10.43 14.27
N SER A 67 4.91 10.54 15.13
CA SER A 67 4.76 10.92 16.54
C SER A 67 4.09 12.29 16.75
N ASP A 68 4.23 13.18 15.77
CA ASP A 68 3.80 14.57 15.86
C ASP A 68 2.40 14.79 15.27
N GLU A 69 1.61 13.71 15.13
CA GLU A 69 0.29 13.68 14.47
C GLU A 69 0.27 14.20 13.03
N GLN A 70 1.44 14.34 12.40
CA GLN A 70 1.55 14.67 10.99
C GLN A 70 1.35 13.43 10.14
N TYR A 71 0.62 13.59 9.04
CA TYR A 71 0.34 12.55 8.08
C TYR A 71 1.24 12.66 6.85
N THR A 72 1.61 11.51 6.30
CA THR A 72 2.39 11.37 5.06
C THR A 72 1.72 10.36 4.15
N ILE A 73 1.82 10.58 2.84
CA ILE A 73 1.45 9.59 1.83
C ILE A 73 2.74 9.14 1.15
N THR A 74 3.02 7.84 1.19
CA THR A 74 4.30 7.27 0.79
C THR A 74 4.08 6.06 -0.11
N ASP A 75 4.82 5.99 -1.22
CA ASP A 75 4.90 4.78 -2.04
C ASP A 75 6.06 3.90 -1.55
N TYR A 76 5.79 2.62 -1.41
CA TYR A 76 6.76 1.55 -1.15
C TYR A 76 6.75 0.55 -2.30
N GLN A 77 7.91 -0.03 -2.61
CA GLN A 77 8.02 -1.09 -3.60
C GLN A 77 8.39 -2.41 -2.91
N TRP A 78 7.83 -3.51 -3.42
CA TRP A 78 8.26 -4.85 -3.01
C TRP A 78 9.62 -5.18 -3.64
N GLU A 79 10.60 -5.48 -2.79
CA GLU A 79 11.93 -5.96 -3.16
C GLU A 79 12.24 -7.28 -2.43
N GLU A 80 13.40 -7.91 -2.68
CA GLU A 80 13.77 -9.25 -2.19
C GLU A 80 13.54 -9.47 -0.67
N PHE A 81 13.72 -8.43 0.16
CA PHE A 81 13.61 -8.52 1.61
C PHE A 81 12.42 -7.75 2.21
N GLY A 82 11.44 -7.38 1.39
CA GLY A 82 10.21 -6.72 1.82
C GLY A 82 10.04 -5.31 1.25
N MET A 83 9.44 -4.42 2.03
CA MET A 83 9.06 -3.07 1.58
C MET A 83 10.24 -2.11 1.62
N VAL A 84 10.57 -1.55 0.45
CA VAL A 84 11.56 -0.48 0.30
C VAL A 84 10.85 0.83 0.02
N PHE A 85 11.27 1.89 0.72
CA PHE A 85 10.77 3.24 0.46
C PHE A 85 11.08 3.63 -0.99
N ALA A 86 10.05 4.05 -1.75
CA ALA A 86 10.22 4.53 -3.11
C ALA A 86 10.21 6.06 -3.15
N ARG A 87 9.12 6.68 -2.68
CA ARG A 87 8.97 8.15 -2.70
C ARG A 87 7.87 8.62 -1.76
N PHE A 88 7.93 9.90 -1.43
CA PHE A 88 6.79 10.61 -0.84
C PHE A 88 5.90 11.18 -1.94
N ILE A 89 4.59 11.07 -1.73
CA ILE A 89 3.56 11.73 -2.52
C ILE A 89 3.17 13.04 -1.84
N GLU A 90 2.92 12.97 -0.54
CA GLU A 90 2.55 14.12 0.29
C GLU A 90 3.26 14.04 1.64
N LYS A 91 3.58 15.21 2.22
CA LYS A 91 4.27 15.32 3.50
C LYS A 91 3.62 16.37 4.39
N LYS A 92 3.77 16.19 5.70
CA LYS A 92 3.42 17.18 6.74
C LYS A 92 1.97 17.64 6.67
N ILE A 93 1.05 16.73 6.35
CA ILE A 93 -0.37 17.04 6.36
C ILE A 93 -0.81 17.02 7.83
N ILE A 94 -1.39 18.11 8.33
CA ILE A 94 -1.75 18.22 9.75
C ILE A 94 -3.15 17.64 10.00
N GLN A 95 -4.10 17.93 9.12
CA GLN A 95 -5.48 17.55 9.31
C GLN A 95 -5.74 16.16 8.72
N LYS A 96 -6.26 15.26 9.55
CA LYS A 96 -6.56 13.86 9.18
C LYS A 96 -7.51 13.78 7.98
N ASP A 97 -8.58 14.55 7.97
CA ASP A 97 -9.59 14.48 6.90
C ASP A 97 -9.00 14.92 5.55
N ILE A 98 -8.19 15.99 5.55
CA ILE A 98 -7.43 16.41 4.36
C ILE A 98 -6.46 15.31 3.90
N ALA A 99 -5.83 14.60 4.85
CA ALA A 99 -4.92 13.50 4.51
C ALA A 99 -5.66 12.33 3.84
N TYR A 100 -6.84 11.97 4.33
CA TYR A 100 -7.71 10.97 3.70
C TYR A 100 -8.22 11.42 2.34
N GLU A 101 -8.65 12.67 2.20
CA GLU A 101 -9.09 13.21 0.91
C GLU A 101 -7.98 13.16 -0.13
N LYS A 102 -6.76 13.60 0.23
CA LYS A 102 -5.58 13.51 -0.65
C LYS A 102 -5.27 12.05 -1.00
N PHE A 103 -5.29 11.16 -0.01
CA PHE A 103 -5.05 9.74 -0.22
C PHE A 103 -6.05 9.13 -1.20
N ILE A 104 -7.34 9.43 -1.08
CA ILE A 104 -8.41 8.90 -1.94
C ILE A 104 -8.45 9.59 -3.33
N ARG A 105 -8.12 10.88 -3.44
CA ARG A 105 -8.13 11.57 -4.74
C ARG A 105 -7.00 11.11 -5.66
N ASP A 106 -5.83 10.84 -5.09
CA ASP A 106 -4.65 10.37 -5.82
C ASP A 106 -4.77 8.92 -6.34
N SER A 107 -5.88 8.24 -6.03
CA SER A 107 -6.29 6.97 -6.66
C SER A 107 -6.91 7.15 -8.05
N ALA A 108 -7.33 8.37 -8.41
CA ALA A 108 -7.92 8.66 -9.70
C ALA A 108 -6.81 9.00 -10.71
N GLY A 109 -6.08 7.98 -11.18
CA GLY A 109 -5.48 8.01 -12.52
C GLY A 109 -6.60 8.09 -13.59
N PRO A 110 -6.31 8.54 -14.82
CA PRO A 110 -7.34 8.98 -15.77
C PRO A 110 -8.37 7.87 -15.97
N ALA A 111 -9.65 8.24 -15.86
CA ALA A 111 -10.75 7.39 -16.27
C ALA A 111 -10.50 6.95 -17.71
N ASP A 112 -10.64 5.64 -17.96
CA ASP A 112 -10.72 4.97 -19.26
C ASP A 112 -10.74 5.94 -20.46
N GLU A 113 -9.59 6.06 -21.14
CA GLU A 113 -9.64 6.51 -22.53
C GLU A 113 -10.40 5.42 -23.32
N HIS A 114 -11.62 5.79 -23.71
CA HIS A 114 -12.50 5.04 -24.56
C HIS A 114 -11.73 4.36 -25.71
N HIS A 115 -11.64 3.02 -25.65
CA HIS A 115 -11.32 2.23 -26.83
C HIS A 115 -12.51 2.31 -27.79
N GLU A 116 -12.45 3.22 -28.77
CA GLU A 116 -13.40 3.19 -29.89
C GLU A 116 -13.24 1.88 -30.68
N PRO A 117 -14.32 1.12 -30.93
CA PRO A 117 -14.24 -0.04 -31.79
C PRO A 117 -14.34 0.38 -33.26
N GLY A 118 -13.23 0.19 -33.99
CA GLY A 118 -13.28 -0.29 -35.36
C GLY A 118 -13.16 0.75 -36.47
N THR A 119 -12.15 0.54 -37.30
CA THR A 119 -12.36 0.59 -38.75
C THR A 119 -11.61 -0.59 -39.36
N ALA A 120 -12.36 -1.66 -39.64
CA ALA A 120 -11.91 -2.71 -40.53
C ALA A 120 -12.01 -2.18 -41.95
N THR A 121 -10.88 -1.81 -42.54
CA THR A 121 -10.81 -1.47 -43.98
C THR A 121 -10.91 -2.78 -44.76
N ARG A 122 -11.85 -2.79 -45.71
CA ARG A 122 -12.10 -3.86 -46.68
C ARG A 122 -11.27 -3.64 -47.93
#